data_AF-A0A955K7D9-F1
#
_entry.id   AF-A0A955K7D9-F1
#
_cell.length_a   1.000
_cell.length_b   1.000
_cell.length_c   1.000
_cell.angle_alpha   90.00
_cell.angle_beta   90.00
_cell.angle_gamma   90.00
#
_symmetry.space_group_name_H-M   'P 1'
#
loop_
_entity.id
_entity.type
_entity.pdbx_description
1 polymer ?
#
loop_
_entity_poly.entity_id
_entity_poly.type
_entity_poly.pdbx_seq_one_letter_code
_entity_poly.pdbx_strand_id
1 'polypeptide(L)'
;MSEKINNHEKHESQHEALKNFNVSSEKRNEIDIESNEALHKNVEKIRSAIEQEAQSKHEKNNHFNKLDDAQKPEHHRHYITKKIKQESYQKTLQSVRANLSKPDQVLSKVIHQPVVEAVSEAAAKTIVRPSGILSGGLFGFFGSMLLVFYAKNIGFEIKPSSFIVLFLTGFAIGLIVEFCWSLILRKKYGKKRRGLSY
;
A
#
# COMPACT_ATOMS: atom_id res chain seq x y z
N MET A 1 -84.02 51.72 16.70
CA MET A 1 -84.23 50.34 17.18
C MET A 1 -83.75 49.36 16.11
N SER A 2 -82.49 48.90 16.17
CA SER A 2 -81.97 47.68 15.49
C SER A 2 -80.53 47.39 15.95
N GLU A 3 -80.30 47.36 17.26
CA GLU A 3 -79.05 46.88 17.86
C GLU A 3 -79.36 45.74 18.84
N LYS A 4 -79.95 44.65 18.35
CA LYS A 4 -80.18 43.46 19.19
C LYS A 4 -80.06 42.09 18.51
N ILE A 5 -79.60 42.02 17.26
CA ILE A 5 -79.51 40.73 16.54
C ILE A 5 -78.07 40.20 16.41
N ASN A 6 -77.03 41.03 16.60
CA ASN A 6 -75.65 40.66 16.27
C ASN A 6 -74.90 39.84 17.36
N ASN A 7 -75.50 39.65 18.54
CA ASN A 7 -74.85 38.96 19.68
C ASN A 7 -75.15 37.45 19.76
N HIS A 8 -76.15 36.94 19.03
CA HIS A 8 -76.53 35.52 19.14
C HIS A 8 -75.69 34.62 18.21
N GLU A 9 -75.33 35.11 17.01
CA GLU A 9 -74.56 34.38 16.00
C GLU A 9 -73.07 34.18 16.38
N LYS A 10 -72.57 35.01 17.30
CA LYS A 10 -71.18 34.95 17.80
C LYS A 10 -70.95 33.83 18.81
N HIS A 11 -72.02 33.29 19.41
CA HIS A 11 -71.92 32.26 20.46
C HIS A 11 -71.98 30.83 19.89
N GLU A 12 -72.65 30.61 18.76
CA GLU A 12 -72.66 29.31 18.07
C GLU A 12 -71.34 29.04 17.32
N SER A 13 -70.79 30.07 16.66
CA SER A 13 -69.51 29.98 15.92
C SER A 13 -68.29 29.70 16.82
N GLN A 14 -68.30 30.16 18.08
CA GLN A 14 -67.26 29.84 19.06
C GLN A 14 -67.35 28.41 19.60
N HIS A 15 -68.56 27.84 19.69
CA HIS A 15 -68.78 26.50 20.22
C HIS A 15 -68.44 25.39 19.20
N GLU A 16 -68.62 25.64 17.90
CA GLU A 16 -68.16 24.74 16.84
C GLU A 16 -66.63 24.78 16.64
N ALA A 17 -66.01 25.95 16.76
CA ALA A 17 -64.55 26.09 16.68
C ALA A 17 -63.81 25.32 17.81
N LEU A 18 -64.37 25.34 19.03
CA LEU A 18 -63.84 24.60 20.19
C LEU A 18 -63.97 23.08 20.05
N LYS A 19 -65.07 22.59 19.47
CA LYS A 19 -65.25 21.15 19.18
C LYS A 19 -64.27 20.66 18.11
N ASN A 20 -64.08 21.43 17.04
CA ASN A 20 -63.15 21.07 15.97
C ASN A 20 -61.68 21.13 16.40
N PHE A 21 -61.33 22.04 17.32
CA PHE A 21 -59.99 22.11 17.92
C PHE A 21 -59.69 20.90 18.81
N ASN A 22 -60.64 20.48 19.64
CA ASN A 22 -60.47 19.32 20.53
C ASN A 22 -60.34 18.00 19.75
N VAL A 23 -61.16 17.79 18.72
CA VAL A 23 -61.08 16.58 17.86
C VAL A 23 -59.78 16.52 17.05
N SER A 24 -59.26 17.66 16.60
CA SER A 24 -57.97 17.75 15.91
C SER A 24 -56.77 17.53 16.85
N SER A 25 -56.90 17.97 18.11
CA SER A 25 -55.87 17.78 19.13
C SER A 25 -55.79 16.32 19.61
N GLU A 26 -56.92 15.65 19.75
CA GLU A 26 -57.00 14.24 20.16
C GLU A 26 -56.46 13.32 19.06
N LYS A 27 -56.79 13.57 17.78
CA LYS A 27 -56.19 12.85 16.65
C LYS A 27 -54.68 13.06 16.49
N ARG A 28 -54.17 14.27 16.76
CA ARG A 28 -52.72 14.53 16.74
C ARG A 28 -52.00 13.75 17.84
N ASN A 29 -52.58 13.72 19.04
CA ASN A 29 -52.03 12.96 20.15
C ASN A 29 -52.03 11.44 19.88
N GLU A 30 -53.08 10.88 19.26
CA GLU A 30 -53.09 9.45 18.85
C GLU A 30 -52.04 9.14 17.79
N ILE A 31 -51.88 10.01 16.77
CA ILE A 31 -50.87 9.84 15.71
C ILE A 31 -49.45 9.93 16.29
N ASP A 32 -49.23 10.83 17.26
CA ASP A 32 -47.94 10.98 17.93
C ASP A 32 -47.63 9.77 18.82
N ILE A 33 -48.63 9.18 19.48
CA ILE A 33 -48.47 7.95 20.29
C ILE A 33 -48.18 6.73 19.40
N GLU A 34 -48.92 6.55 18.30
CA GLU A 34 -48.71 5.44 17.36
C GLU A 34 -47.36 5.55 16.64
N SER A 35 -46.96 6.76 16.25
CA SER A 35 -45.64 7.06 15.68
C SER A 35 -44.52 6.76 16.69
N ASN A 36 -44.71 7.11 17.96
CA ASN A 36 -43.72 6.84 19.01
C ASN A 36 -43.62 5.33 19.32
N GLU A 37 -44.74 4.60 19.32
CA GLU A 37 -44.75 3.14 19.50
C GLU A 37 -44.11 2.41 18.31
N ALA A 38 -44.37 2.87 17.08
CA ALA A 38 -43.73 2.36 15.87
C ALA A 38 -42.23 2.65 15.85
N LEU A 39 -41.81 3.85 16.28
CA LEU A 39 -40.40 4.20 16.47
C LEU A 39 -39.74 3.33 17.53
N HIS A 40 -40.41 3.10 18.67
CA HIS A 40 -39.92 2.21 19.72
C HIS A 40 -39.72 0.77 19.21
N LYS A 41 -40.70 0.22 18.47
CA LYS A 41 -40.59 -1.11 17.85
C LYS A 41 -39.45 -1.17 16.82
N ASN A 42 -39.24 -0.12 16.04
CA ASN A 42 -38.15 -0.04 15.07
C ASN A 42 -36.78 0.08 15.76
N VAL A 43 -36.66 0.89 16.81
CA VAL A 43 -35.44 1.02 17.62
C VAL A 43 -35.12 -0.30 18.32
N GLU A 44 -36.12 -1.02 18.83
CA GLU A 44 -35.95 -2.33 19.44
C GLU A 44 -35.55 -3.41 18.42
N LYS A 45 -36.09 -3.35 17.20
CA LYS A 45 -35.67 -4.20 16.07
C LYS A 45 -34.23 -3.92 15.63
N ILE A 46 -33.82 -2.65 15.63
CA ILE A 46 -32.44 -2.24 15.36
C ILE A 46 -31.51 -2.72 16.49
N ARG A 47 -31.91 -2.56 17.75
CA ARG A 47 -31.12 -3.04 18.90
C ARG A 47 -30.95 -4.56 18.89
N SER A 48 -32.02 -5.32 18.65
CA SER A 48 -31.95 -6.78 18.55
C SER A 48 -31.14 -7.26 17.33
N ALA A 49 -31.22 -6.57 16.18
CA ALA A 49 -30.36 -6.86 15.03
C ALA A 49 -28.88 -6.55 15.32
N ILE A 50 -28.59 -5.42 16.00
CA ILE A 50 -27.23 -5.06 16.44
C ILE A 50 -26.71 -6.07 17.47
N GLU A 51 -27.54 -6.53 18.40
CA GLU A 51 -27.16 -7.54 19.38
C GLU A 51 -26.91 -8.91 18.74
N GLN A 52 -27.70 -9.32 17.75
CA GLN A 52 -27.44 -10.55 16.99
C GLN A 52 -26.20 -10.45 16.12
N GLU A 53 -25.95 -9.29 15.50
CA GLU A 53 -24.72 -9.03 14.75
C GLU A 53 -23.50 -8.93 15.69
N ALA A 54 -23.66 -8.35 16.88
CA ALA A 54 -22.62 -8.27 17.90
C ALA A 54 -22.33 -9.65 18.49
N GLN A 55 -23.33 -10.47 18.79
CA GLN A 55 -23.16 -11.84 19.27
C GLN A 55 -22.50 -12.72 18.19
N SER A 56 -22.93 -12.64 16.94
CA SER A 56 -22.29 -13.39 15.84
C SER A 56 -20.89 -12.90 15.50
N LYS A 57 -20.58 -11.60 15.67
CA LYS A 57 -19.20 -11.08 15.62
C LYS A 57 -18.39 -11.49 16.85
N HIS A 58 -18.99 -11.58 18.03
CA HIS A 58 -18.32 -12.00 19.25
C HIS A 58 -18.02 -13.51 19.23
N GLU A 59 -18.89 -14.31 18.62
CA GLU A 59 -18.67 -15.74 18.41
C GLU A 59 -17.59 -15.99 17.35
N LYS A 60 -17.59 -15.23 16.25
CA LYS A 60 -16.51 -15.24 15.25
C LYS A 60 -15.18 -14.75 15.84
N ASN A 61 -15.17 -13.67 16.63
CA ASN A 61 -13.97 -13.18 17.29
C ASN A 61 -13.48 -14.12 18.39
N ASN A 62 -14.36 -14.82 19.11
CA ASN A 62 -13.95 -15.83 20.09
C ASN A 62 -13.36 -17.08 19.41
N HIS A 63 -13.83 -17.46 18.22
CA HIS A 63 -13.23 -18.55 17.45
C HIS A 63 -11.85 -18.18 16.87
N PHE A 64 -11.63 -16.90 16.50
CA PHE A 64 -10.32 -16.40 16.10
C PHE A 64 -9.37 -16.22 17.31
N ASN A 65 -9.83 -15.60 18.41
CA ASN A 65 -9.01 -15.37 19.60
C ASN A 65 -8.65 -16.67 20.34
N LYS A 66 -9.48 -17.72 20.29
CA LYS A 66 -9.16 -19.01 20.93
C LYS A 66 -8.18 -19.86 20.11
N LEU A 67 -8.00 -19.56 18.82
CA LEU A 67 -6.93 -20.13 17.99
C LEU A 67 -5.61 -19.34 18.16
N ASP A 68 -5.70 -18.04 18.45
CA ASP A 68 -4.52 -17.18 18.64
C ASP A 68 -3.89 -17.29 20.05
N ASP A 69 -4.67 -17.63 21.10
CA ASP A 69 -4.15 -17.76 22.48
C ASP A 69 -3.55 -19.15 22.80
N ALA A 70 -3.79 -20.16 21.95
CA ALA A 70 -3.16 -21.48 22.05
C ALA A 70 -1.77 -21.53 21.38
N GLN A 71 -1.32 -20.44 20.76
CA GLN A 71 -0.08 -20.40 20.01
C GLN A 71 0.67 -19.08 20.23
N LYS A 72 0.84 -18.70 21.50
CA LYS A 72 1.96 -17.81 21.87
C LYS A 72 3.24 -18.52 21.41
N PRO A 73 3.96 -18.04 20.37
CA PRO A 73 5.22 -18.66 20.03
C PRO A 73 6.13 -18.37 21.21
N GLU A 74 6.46 -19.42 21.96
CA GLU A 74 7.67 -19.41 22.75
C GLU A 74 8.77 -18.82 21.87
N HIS A 75 9.55 -17.89 22.41
CA HIS A 75 10.67 -17.24 21.73
C HIS A 75 11.79 -18.26 21.47
N HIS A 76 11.51 -19.32 20.73
CA HIS A 76 12.49 -20.13 20.07
C HIS A 76 13.02 -19.25 18.95
N ARG A 77 14.23 -18.72 19.16
CA ARG A 77 15.07 -18.17 18.09
C ARG A 77 15.20 -19.26 17.02
N HIS A 78 14.25 -19.32 16.10
CA HIS A 78 14.29 -20.24 14.99
C HIS A 78 15.51 -19.83 14.18
N TYR A 79 16.52 -20.69 14.16
CA TYR A 79 17.66 -20.52 13.28
C TYR A 79 17.11 -20.51 11.85
N ILE A 80 17.00 -19.32 11.27
CA ILE A 80 16.55 -19.13 9.89
C ILE A 80 17.59 -19.75 8.98
N THR A 81 17.36 -21.02 8.67
CA THR A 81 18.17 -21.79 7.74
C THR A 81 17.83 -21.33 6.32
N LYS A 82 18.81 -21.38 5.41
CA LYS A 82 18.61 -21.00 4.01
C LYS A 82 17.41 -21.71 3.37
N LYS A 83 17.16 -22.97 3.75
CA LYS A 83 16.00 -23.76 3.32
C LYS A 83 14.67 -23.12 3.71
N ILE A 84 14.53 -22.73 4.99
CA ILE A 84 13.33 -22.06 5.50
C ILE A 84 13.09 -20.76 4.73
N LYS A 85 14.14 -19.97 4.47
CA LYS A 85 14.03 -18.74 3.67
C LYS A 85 13.54 -19.02 2.24
N GLN A 86 14.04 -20.08 1.59
CA GLN A 86 13.63 -20.47 0.24
C GLN A 86 12.17 -20.95 0.21
N GLU A 87 11.76 -21.75 1.19
CA GLU A 87 10.39 -22.24 1.30
C GLU A 87 9.40 -21.10 1.56
N SER A 88 9.71 -20.19 2.48
CA SER A 88 8.90 -18.98 2.72
C SER A 88 8.81 -18.11 1.47
N TYR A 89 9.93 -17.91 0.77
CA TYR A 89 9.95 -17.16 -0.49
C TYR A 89 9.04 -17.79 -1.54
N GLN A 90 9.12 -19.11 -1.77
CA GLN A 90 8.27 -19.80 -2.72
C GLN A 90 6.79 -19.71 -2.36
N LYS A 91 6.44 -19.85 -1.07
CA LYS A 91 5.06 -19.70 -0.59
C LYS A 91 4.50 -18.31 -0.88
N THR A 92 5.23 -17.26 -0.51
CA THR A 92 4.82 -15.87 -0.81
C THR A 92 4.63 -15.68 -2.31
N LEU A 93 5.55 -16.22 -3.11
CA LEU A 93 5.55 -16.03 -4.55
C LEU A 93 4.39 -16.78 -5.24
N GLN A 94 4.02 -17.96 -4.74
CA GLN A 94 2.80 -18.66 -5.15
C GLN A 94 1.53 -17.89 -4.76
N SER A 95 1.46 -17.36 -3.55
CA SER A 95 0.32 -16.55 -3.09
C SER A 95 0.15 -15.28 -3.92
N VAL A 96 1.24 -14.58 -4.25
CA VAL A 96 1.19 -13.40 -5.12
C VAL A 96 0.73 -13.79 -6.53
N ARG A 97 1.28 -14.87 -7.10
CA ARG A 97 0.86 -15.36 -8.43
C ARG A 97 -0.61 -15.76 -8.49
N ALA A 98 -1.16 -16.34 -7.42
CA ALA A 98 -2.57 -16.72 -7.37
C ALA A 98 -3.51 -15.51 -7.48
N ASN A 99 -3.05 -14.31 -7.08
CA ASN A 99 -3.81 -13.06 -7.18
C ASN A 99 -3.57 -12.29 -8.51
N LEU A 100 -2.67 -12.77 -9.37
CA LEU A 100 -2.30 -12.12 -10.63
C LEU A 100 -3.12 -12.66 -11.81
N SER A 101 -3.30 -11.82 -12.83
CA SER A 101 -3.92 -12.23 -14.09
C SER A 101 -3.04 -13.26 -14.83
N LYS A 102 -3.62 -14.09 -15.71
CA LYS A 102 -2.88 -15.11 -16.48
C LYS A 102 -1.63 -14.58 -17.20
N PRO A 103 -1.63 -13.41 -17.88
CA PRO A 103 -0.41 -12.86 -18.47
C PRO A 103 0.63 -12.45 -17.42
N ASP A 104 0.20 -11.85 -16.30
CA ASP A 104 1.10 -11.44 -15.22
C ASP A 104 1.74 -12.65 -14.50
N GLN A 105 1.05 -13.78 -14.44
CA GLN A 105 1.61 -15.03 -13.93
C GLN A 105 2.77 -15.54 -14.80
N VAL A 106 2.66 -15.38 -16.13
CA VAL A 106 3.73 -15.76 -17.07
C VAL A 106 4.93 -14.84 -16.89
N LEU A 107 4.71 -13.52 -16.81
CA LEU A 107 5.78 -12.56 -16.53
C LEU A 107 6.44 -12.83 -15.17
N SER A 108 5.65 -13.09 -14.13
CA SER A 108 6.13 -13.47 -12.80
C SER A 108 6.98 -14.74 -12.82
N LYS A 109 6.70 -15.68 -13.74
CA LYS A 109 7.50 -16.90 -13.95
C LYS A 109 8.85 -16.61 -14.62
N VAL A 110 8.86 -15.70 -15.59
CA VAL A 110 10.08 -15.31 -16.33
C VAL A 110 11.03 -14.51 -15.45
N ILE A 111 10.53 -13.49 -14.74
CA ILE A 111 11.40 -12.59 -13.96
C ILE A 111 12.03 -13.25 -12.73
N HIS A 112 11.37 -14.24 -12.13
CA HIS A 112 11.86 -15.00 -10.97
C HIS A 112 12.51 -16.33 -11.37
N GLN A 113 12.84 -16.52 -12.64
CA GLN A 113 13.72 -17.62 -13.02
C GLN A 113 15.11 -17.32 -12.45
N PRO A 114 15.80 -18.27 -11.78
CA PRO A 114 17.03 -17.99 -11.03
C PRO A 114 18.14 -17.35 -11.87
N VAL A 115 18.19 -17.66 -13.17
CA VAL A 115 19.13 -17.04 -14.12
C VAL A 115 18.76 -15.59 -14.40
N VAL A 116 17.47 -15.32 -14.63
CA VAL A 116 16.95 -13.96 -14.86
C VAL A 116 17.07 -13.12 -13.61
N GLU A 117 16.78 -13.68 -12.43
CA GLU A 117 16.92 -13.00 -11.14
C GLU A 117 18.39 -12.67 -10.85
N ALA A 118 19.33 -13.58 -11.13
CA ALA A 118 20.77 -13.32 -10.94
C ALA A 118 21.31 -12.27 -11.93
N VAL A 119 20.90 -12.35 -13.21
CA VAL A 119 21.29 -11.35 -14.23
C VAL A 119 20.63 -10.01 -13.93
N SER A 120 19.38 -10.00 -13.51
CA SER A 120 18.64 -8.80 -13.12
C SER A 120 19.22 -8.17 -11.85
N GLU A 121 19.55 -8.96 -10.83
CA GLU A 121 20.22 -8.47 -9.62
C GLU A 121 21.61 -7.92 -9.97
N ALA A 122 22.37 -8.62 -10.82
CA ALA A 122 23.67 -8.15 -11.28
C ALA A 122 23.56 -6.88 -12.11
N ALA A 123 22.60 -6.79 -13.03
CA ALA A 123 22.36 -5.63 -13.86
C ALA A 123 21.87 -4.44 -13.03
N ALA A 124 20.87 -4.64 -12.16
CA ALA A 124 20.38 -3.63 -11.23
C ALA A 124 21.50 -3.12 -10.32
N LYS A 125 22.33 -4.02 -9.79
CA LYS A 125 23.46 -3.67 -8.94
C LYS A 125 24.62 -3.03 -9.71
N THR A 126 24.74 -3.25 -11.01
CA THR A 126 25.79 -2.69 -11.87
C THR A 126 25.39 -1.34 -12.44
N ILE A 127 24.14 -1.17 -12.90
CA ILE A 127 23.62 0.06 -13.49
C ILE A 127 23.42 1.14 -12.40
N VAL A 128 23.00 0.75 -11.20
CA VAL A 128 22.74 1.69 -10.09
C VAL A 128 24.00 1.98 -9.25
N ARG A 129 25.19 1.48 -9.64
CA ARG A 129 26.42 1.76 -8.89
C ARG A 129 26.86 3.21 -9.12
N PRO A 130 26.81 4.10 -8.10
CA PRO A 130 27.14 5.51 -8.26
C PRO A 130 28.60 5.72 -8.70
N SER A 131 29.48 4.79 -8.34
CA SER A 131 30.90 4.72 -8.74
C SER A 131 31.10 4.58 -10.25
N GLY A 132 30.30 3.75 -10.93
CA GLY A 132 30.40 3.56 -12.37
C GLY A 132 30.10 4.86 -13.12
N ILE A 133 28.98 5.50 -12.78
CA ILE A 133 28.56 6.78 -13.38
C ILE A 133 29.61 7.87 -13.11
N LEU A 134 30.16 7.92 -11.89
CA LEU A 134 31.21 8.89 -11.52
C LEU A 134 32.48 8.71 -12.35
N SER A 135 32.94 7.47 -12.51
CA SER A 135 34.13 7.15 -13.31
C SER A 135 33.92 7.44 -14.80
N GLY A 136 32.76 7.10 -15.36
CA GLY A 136 32.39 7.43 -16.73
C GLY A 136 32.34 8.94 -16.95
N GLY A 137 31.79 9.69 -15.98
CA GLY A 137 31.75 11.16 -15.99
C GLY A 137 33.15 11.79 -15.96
N LEU A 138 34.02 11.36 -15.05
CA LEU A 138 35.41 11.83 -14.99
C LEU A 138 36.15 11.53 -16.30
N PHE A 139 36.06 10.30 -16.79
CA PHE A 139 36.76 9.89 -18.00
C PHE A 139 36.21 10.59 -19.26
N GLY A 140 34.89 10.78 -19.32
CA GLY A 140 34.24 11.58 -20.35
C GLY A 140 34.69 13.04 -20.31
N PHE A 141 34.79 13.65 -19.13
CA PHE A 141 35.24 15.04 -18.98
C PHE A 141 36.71 15.20 -19.36
N PHE A 142 37.62 14.46 -18.72
CA PHE A 142 39.06 14.55 -19.01
C PHE A 142 39.39 14.04 -20.42
N GLY A 143 38.77 12.96 -20.85
CA GLY A 143 38.98 12.41 -22.17
C GLY A 143 38.44 13.33 -23.27
N SER A 144 37.29 13.99 -23.08
CA SER A 144 36.78 14.95 -24.06
C SER A 144 37.69 16.18 -24.16
N MET A 145 38.18 16.68 -23.03
CA MET A 145 39.15 17.76 -22.96
C MET A 145 40.43 17.42 -23.75
N LEU A 146 40.99 16.23 -23.51
CA LEU A 146 42.18 15.75 -24.22
C LEU A 146 41.91 15.54 -25.72
N LEU A 147 40.77 14.93 -26.06
CA LEU A 147 40.42 14.59 -27.44
C LEU A 147 40.23 15.85 -28.29
N VAL A 148 39.58 16.88 -27.75
CA VAL A 148 39.45 18.19 -28.42
C VAL A 148 40.80 18.90 -28.52
N PHE A 149 41.64 18.84 -27.48
CA PHE A 149 42.97 19.42 -27.50
C PHE A 149 43.85 18.82 -28.61
N TYR A 150 43.86 17.49 -28.73
CA TYR A 150 44.59 16.79 -29.80
C TYR A 150 43.98 17.05 -31.18
N ALA A 151 42.66 17.05 -31.31
CA ALA A 151 42.00 17.33 -32.58
C ALA A 151 42.30 18.74 -33.11
N LYS A 152 42.38 19.74 -32.23
CA LYS A 152 42.80 21.10 -32.61
C LYS A 152 44.23 21.14 -33.15
N ASN A 153 45.12 20.32 -32.61
CA ASN A 153 46.53 20.33 -32.99
C ASN A 153 46.79 19.58 -34.31
N ILE A 154 45.99 18.56 -34.62
CA ILE A 154 46.18 17.69 -35.79
C ILE A 154 45.18 18.01 -36.93
N GLY A 155 44.11 18.77 -36.65
CA GLY A 155 43.12 19.18 -37.65
C GLY A 155 42.06 18.11 -37.97
N PHE A 156 41.82 17.15 -37.08
CA PHE A 156 40.81 16.11 -37.27
C PHE A 156 39.40 16.59 -36.88
N GLU A 157 38.42 16.21 -37.68
CA GLU A 157 37.01 16.47 -37.38
C GLU A 157 36.48 15.42 -36.38
N ILE A 158 36.03 15.89 -35.21
CA ILE A 158 35.52 15.01 -34.15
C ILE A 158 34.03 14.75 -34.37
N LYS A 159 33.67 13.48 -34.51
CA LYS A 159 32.27 13.05 -34.49
C LYS A 159 31.71 13.13 -33.07
N PRO A 160 30.48 13.63 -32.87
CA PRO A 160 29.84 13.67 -31.55
C PRO A 160 29.72 12.29 -30.88
N SER A 161 29.62 11.21 -31.66
CA SER A 161 29.57 9.84 -31.15
C SER A 161 30.84 9.43 -30.38
N SER A 162 31.99 10.03 -30.67
CA SER A 162 33.24 9.74 -29.99
C SER A 162 33.17 10.04 -28.49
N PHE A 163 32.42 11.07 -28.07
CA PHE A 163 32.24 11.40 -26.66
C PHE A 163 31.41 10.35 -25.91
N ILE A 164 30.39 9.79 -26.58
CA ILE A 164 29.56 8.71 -26.02
C ILE A 164 30.41 7.46 -25.83
N VAL A 165 31.19 7.07 -26.85
CA VAL A 165 32.10 5.91 -26.77
C VAL A 165 33.11 6.08 -25.64
N LEU A 166 33.67 7.28 -25.49
CA LEU A 166 34.63 7.60 -24.43
C LEU A 166 34.00 7.49 -23.03
N PHE A 167 32.77 7.96 -22.86
CA PHE A 167 32.01 7.80 -21.62
C PHE A 167 31.75 6.33 -21.29
N LEU A 168 31.25 5.54 -22.26
CA LEU A 168 31.02 4.11 -22.06
C LEU A 168 32.30 3.36 -21.71
N THR A 169 33.41 3.71 -22.36
CA THR A 169 34.72 3.11 -22.09
C THR A 169 35.18 3.43 -20.67
N GLY A 170 35.06 4.69 -20.25
CA GLY A 170 35.36 5.10 -18.87
C GLY A 170 34.48 4.41 -17.83
N PHE A 171 33.19 4.28 -18.11
CA PHE A 171 32.24 3.57 -17.25
C PHE A 171 32.62 2.09 -17.11
N ALA A 172 32.94 1.40 -18.22
CA ALA A 172 33.39 0.02 -18.19
C ALA A 172 34.69 -0.16 -17.39
N ILE A 173 35.66 0.75 -17.56
CA ILE A 173 36.91 0.74 -16.80
C ILE A 173 36.64 0.91 -15.30
N GLY A 174 35.78 1.86 -14.91
CA GLY A 174 35.45 2.07 -13.50
C GLY A 174 34.77 0.87 -12.85
N LEU A 175 33.88 0.18 -13.58
CA LEU A 175 33.29 -1.07 -13.10
C LEU A 175 34.34 -2.16 -12.88
N ILE A 176 35.31 -2.30 -13.79
CA ILE A 176 36.42 -3.26 -13.67
C ILE A 176 37.28 -2.93 -12.46
N VAL A 177 37.65 -1.65 -12.28
CA VAL A 177 38.46 -1.20 -11.13
C VAL A 177 37.74 -1.48 -9.82
N GLU A 178 36.45 -1.14 -9.71
CA GLU A 178 35.66 -1.43 -8.51
C GLU A 178 35.52 -2.94 -8.28
N PHE A 179 35.33 -3.74 -9.33
CA PHE A 179 35.26 -5.18 -9.23
C PHE A 179 36.57 -5.77 -8.70
N CYS A 180 37.71 -5.38 -9.27
CA CYS A 180 39.04 -5.78 -8.81
C CYS A 180 39.31 -5.33 -7.36
N TRP A 181 38.97 -4.09 -7.02
CA TRP A 181 39.10 -3.56 -5.67
C TRP A 181 38.22 -4.32 -4.66
N SER A 182 36.98 -4.63 -5.05
CA SER A 182 36.05 -5.41 -4.23
C SER A 182 36.56 -6.84 -4.02
N LEU A 183 37.18 -7.47 -5.02
CA LEU A 183 37.79 -8.80 -4.87
C LEU A 183 38.96 -8.77 -3.87
N ILE A 184 39.84 -7.77 -3.98
CA ILE A 184 40.99 -7.61 -3.08
C ILE A 184 40.52 -7.31 -1.65
N LEU A 185 39.57 -6.38 -1.48
CA LEU A 185 39.01 -6.04 -0.17
C LEU A 185 38.15 -7.16 0.42
N ARG A 186 37.38 -7.91 -0.37
CA ARG A 186 36.62 -9.07 0.12
C ARG A 186 37.52 -10.11 0.76
N LYS A 187 38.75 -10.30 0.25
CA LYS A 187 39.75 -11.16 0.89
C LYS A 187 40.13 -10.66 2.29
N LYS A 188 40.15 -9.35 2.50
CA LYS A 188 40.46 -8.69 3.79
C LYS A 188 39.26 -8.68 4.76
N TYR A 189 38.04 -8.46 4.28
CA TYR A 189 36.82 -8.42 5.11
C TYR A 189 36.13 -9.78 5.33
N GLY A 190 36.37 -10.77 4.46
CA GLY A 190 35.88 -12.14 4.63
C GLY A 190 36.47 -12.87 5.84
N LYS A 191 37.61 -12.40 6.36
CA LYS A 191 38.20 -12.90 7.60
C LYS A 191 37.49 -12.37 8.86
N LYS A 192 36.84 -11.19 8.78
CA LYS A 192 36.19 -10.53 9.94
C LYS A 192 34.76 -10.99 10.20
N ARG A 193 34.05 -11.54 9.20
CA ARG A 193 32.66 -12.05 9.37
C ARG A 193 32.54 -13.50 9.85
N ARG A 194 33.66 -14.23 10.01
CA ARG A 194 33.64 -15.58 10.62
C ARG A 194 33.74 -15.55 12.15
N GLY A 195 33.88 -14.38 12.77
CA GLY A 195 34.04 -14.23 14.23
C GLY A 195 32.82 -13.69 14.99
N LEU A 196 31.70 -13.44 14.32
CA LEU A 196 30.50 -12.81 14.93
C LEU A 196 29.21 -13.52 14.49
N SER A 197 29.19 -14.84 14.63
CA SER A 197 27.94 -15.60 14.76
C SER A 197 28.00 -16.33 16.09
N TYR A 198 27.44 -15.70 17.12
CA TYR A 198 26.93 -16.33 18.32
C TYR A 198 25.44 -16.02 18.39
#